data_AF-A0A951P1N7-F1
#
_entry.id   AF-A0A951P1N7-F1
#
_cell.length_a   1.000
_cell.length_b   1.000
_cell.length_c   1.000
_cell.angle_alpha   90.00
_cell.angle_beta   90.00
_cell.angle_gamma   90.00
#
_symmetry.space_group_name_H-M   'P 1'
#
loop_
_entity.id
_entity.type
_entity.pdbx_description
1 polymer ?
#
loop_
_entity_poly.entity_id
_entity_poly.type
_entity_poly.pdbx_seq_one_letter_code
_entity_poly.pdbx_strand_id
1 'polypeptide(L)' 'MTKQDFKAMSKDDLRAYVLAHRDDDDAIRELFSRRSPNPVIYTTNDPEEIREILRKKIAGEI' A
#
# COMPACT_ATOMS: atom_id res chain seq x y z
N MET A 1 -27.19 1.14 -5.04
CA MET A 1 -25.83 1.73 -5.03
C MET A 1 -24.99 0.98 -6.03
N THR A 2 -24.45 1.68 -7.03
CA THR A 2 -23.47 1.16 -7.98
C THR A 2 -22.18 0.90 -7.22
N LYS A 3 -21.82 -0.38 -7.05
CA LYS A 3 -20.55 -0.78 -6.41
C LYS A 3 -19.41 -0.37 -7.33
N GLN A 4 -18.43 0.37 -6.80
CA GLN A 4 -17.24 0.75 -7.55
C GLN A 4 -16.47 -0.51 -7.98
N ASP A 5 -15.93 -0.52 -9.20
CA ASP A 5 -15.06 -1.62 -9.64
C ASP A 5 -13.62 -1.36 -9.19
N PHE A 6 -13.32 -1.77 -7.96
CA PHE A 6 -12.00 -1.61 -7.38
C PHE A 6 -10.91 -2.32 -8.19
N LYS A 7 -11.23 -3.39 -8.94
CA LYS A 7 -10.26 -4.11 -9.77
C LYS A 7 -9.76 -3.28 -10.94
N ALA A 8 -10.61 -2.41 -11.47
CA ALA A 8 -10.26 -1.51 -12.57
C ALA A 8 -9.42 -0.30 -12.13
N MET A 9 -9.40 0.03 -10.82
CA MET A 9 -8.64 1.17 -10.31
C MET A 9 -7.13 0.93 -10.35
N SER A 10 -6.36 2.00 -10.60
CA SER A 10 -4.92 1.95 -10.34
C SER A 10 -4.66 1.73 -8.84
N LYS A 11 -3.45 1.27 -8.50
CA LYS A 11 -3.08 1.05 -7.09
C LYS A 11 -3.12 2.35 -6.28
N ASP A 12 -2.75 3.47 -6.88
CA ASP A 12 -2.72 4.77 -6.21
C ASP A 12 -4.13 5.31 -5.99
N ASP A 13 -5.02 5.19 -6.98
CA ASP A 13 -6.41 5.59 -6.85
C ASP A 13 -7.14 4.75 -5.80
N LEU A 14 -6.92 3.42 -5.82
CA LEU A 14 -7.52 2.53 -4.83
C LEU A 14 -7.02 2.86 -3.42
N ARG A 15 -5.73 3.21 -3.27
CA ARG A 15 -5.17 3.63 -1.99
C ARG A 15 -5.78 4.94 -1.51
N ALA A 16 -5.93 5.93 -2.38
CA ALA A 16 -6.60 7.19 -2.06
C ALA A 16 -8.05 6.97 -1.64
N TYR A 17 -8.76 6.09 -2.34
CA TYR A 17 -10.14 5.73 -2.02
C TYR A 17 -10.26 5.10 -0.62
N VAL A 18 -9.46 4.07 -0.33
CA VAL A 18 -9.45 3.39 0.99
C VAL A 18 -9.12 4.37 2.12
N LEU A 19 -8.24 5.34 1.88
CA LEU A 19 -7.92 6.36 2.89
C LEU A 19 -9.10 7.27 3.22
N ALA A 20 -9.96 7.56 2.23
CA ALA A 20 -11.18 8.34 2.38
C ALA A 20 -12.38 7.52 2.90
N HIS A 21 -12.40 6.20 2.66
CA HIS A 21 -13.49 5.27 2.99
C HIS A 21 -12.94 4.10 3.80
N ARG A 22 -12.57 4.39 5.06
CA ARG A 22 -11.84 3.44 5.92
C ARG A 22 -12.70 2.28 6.43
N ASP A 23 -14.00 2.31 6.17
CA ASP A 23 -15.02 1.32 6.55
C ASP A 23 -15.48 0.46 5.35
N ASP A 24 -14.98 0.73 4.13
CA ASP A 24 -15.28 -0.10 2.96
C ASP A 24 -14.35 -1.33 2.92
N ASP A 25 -14.84 -2.41 3.53
CA ASP A 25 -14.13 -3.70 3.60
C ASP A 25 -13.79 -4.27 2.22
N ASP A 26 -14.59 -4.01 1.19
CA ASP A 26 -14.33 -4.49 -0.16
C ASP A 26 -13.15 -3.76 -0.80
N ALA A 27 -13.08 -2.44 -0.63
CA ALA A 27 -11.95 -1.65 -1.09
C ALA A 27 -10.65 -2.03 -0.35
N ILE A 28 -10.74 -2.24 0.97
CA ILE A 28 -9.61 -2.71 1.79
C ILE A 28 -9.15 -4.08 1.31
N ARG A 29 -10.06 -5.03 1.13
CA ARG A 29 -9.72 -6.39 0.69
C ARG A 29 -9.05 -6.41 -0.68
N GLU A 30 -9.53 -5.59 -1.62
CA GLU A 30 -8.89 -5.46 -2.94
C GLU A 30 -7.51 -4.79 -2.85
N LEU A 31 -7.30 -3.81 -1.97
CA LEU A 31 -5.97 -3.22 -1.78
C LEU A 31 -4.97 -4.25 -1.23
N PHE A 32 -5.41 -5.11 -0.30
CA PHE A 32 -4.57 -6.16 0.29
C PHE A 32 -4.31 -7.32 -0.67
N SER A 33 -5.22 -7.62 -1.60
CA SER A 33 -5.02 -8.68 -2.61
C SER A 33 -3.86 -8.36 -3.56
N ARG A 34 -3.51 -7.07 -3.73
CA ARG A 34 -2.43 -6.55 -4.59
C ARG A 34 -1.05 -6.49 -3.92
N ARG A 35 -0.89 -7.12 -2.76
CA ARG A 35 0.43 -7.21 -2.10
C ARG A 35 1.38 -8.01 -2.99
N SER A 36 2.66 -7.62 -2.98
CA SER A 36 3.69 -8.40 -3.68
C SER A 36 3.75 -9.81 -3.09
N PRO A 37 3.76 -10.87 -3.91
CA PRO A 37 3.92 -12.24 -3.40
C PRO A 37 5.28 -12.45 -2.73
N ASN A 38 6.30 -11.69 -3.14
CA ASN A 38 7.65 -11.72 -2.58
C ASN A 38 8.01 -10.34 -2.03
N PRO A 39 7.58 -9.98 -0.81
CA PRO A 39 7.92 -8.70 -0.22
C PRO A 39 9.38 -8.69 0.26
N VAL A 40 10.07 -7.55 0.09
CA VAL A 40 11.32 -7.28 0.79
C VAL A 40 10.99 -7.06 2.27
N ILE A 41 11.58 -7.89 3.14
CA ILE A 41 11.42 -7.82 4.59
C ILE A 41 12.67 -7.18 5.18
N TYR A 42 12.51 -6.05 5.85
CA TYR A 42 13.59 -5.41 6.61
C TYR A 42 13.48 -5.87 8.06
N THR A 43 14.53 -6.49 8.60
CA THR A 43 14.55 -7.08 9.95
C THR A 43 15.28 -6.23 10.99
N THR A 44 15.72 -5.04 10.60
CA THR A 44 16.41 -4.10 11.49
C THR A 44 15.46 -3.44 12.48
N ASN A 45 15.95 -3.22 13.70
CA ASN A 45 15.29 -2.40 14.72
C ASN A 45 16.07 -1.10 14.98
N ASP A 46 17.15 -0.84 14.23
CA ASP A 46 17.93 0.39 14.37
C ASP A 46 17.15 1.58 13.78
N PRO A 47 16.86 2.63 14.56
CA PRO A 47 16.08 3.76 14.08
C PRO A 47 16.70 4.52 12.90
N GLU A 48 18.02 4.60 12.83
CA GLU A 48 18.72 5.29 11.74
C GLU A 48 18.69 4.48 10.44
N GLU A 49 18.91 3.16 10.53
CA GLU A 49 18.75 2.26 9.38
C GLU A 49 17.31 2.29 8.84
N ILE A 50 16.31 2.27 9.73
CA ILE A 50 14.90 2.40 9.36
C ILE A 50 14.64 3.71 8.61
N ARG A 51 15.17 4.85 9.09
CA ARG A 51 15.03 6.15 8.42
C ARG A 51 15.66 6.14 7.03
N GLU A 52 16.84 5.54 6.89
CA GLU A 52 17.50 5.41 5.60
C GLU A 52 16.69 4.57 4.62
N ILE A 53 16.18 3.41 5.04
CA ILE A 53 15.33 2.55 4.21
C ILE A 53 14.10 3.32 3.72
N LEU A 54 13.43 4.06 4.61
CA LEU A 54 12.26 4.86 4.26
C LEU A 54 12.60 5.94 3.24
N ARG A 55 13.71 6.66 3.43
CA ARG A 55 14.17 7.70 2.50
C ARG A 55 14.44 7.14 1.10
N LYS A 56 15.19 6.03 0.99
CA LYS A 56 15.46 5.36 -0.29
C LYS A 56 14.17 4.94 -1.00
N LYS A 57 13.22 4.41 -0.24
CA LYS A 57 11.92 3.96 -0.76
C LYS A 57 11.04 5.11 -1.26
N ILE A 58 11.05 6.25 -0.58
CA ILE A 58 10.35 7.47 -1.01
C ILE A 58 11.00 8.05 -2.27
N ALA A 59 12.34 7.99 -2.37
CA ALA A 59 13.09 8.43 -3.54
C ALA A 59 13.01 7.46 -4.74
N GLY A 60 12.49 6.25 -4.55
CA GLY A 60 12.41 5.22 -5.60
C GLY A 60 13.72 4.51 -5.89
N GLU A 61 14.69 4.58 -4.98
CA GLU A 61 16.00 3.91 -5.10
C GLU A 61 15.91 2.40 -4.78
N ILE A 62 14.89 1.99 -4.01
CA ILE A 62 14.58 0.61 -3.61
C ILE A 62 13.06 0.39 -3.52
#